data_AF-A0A7S4L212-F1
#
_entry.id   AF-A0A7S4L212-F1
#
_cell.length_a   1.000
_cell.length_b   1.000
_cell.length_c   1.000
_cell.angle_alpha   90.00
_cell.angle_beta   90.00
_cell.angle_gamma   90.00
#
_symmetry.space_group_name_H-M   'P 1'
#
loop_
_entity.id
_entity.type
_entity.pdbx_description
1 polymer ?
#
loop_
_entity_poly.entity_id
_entity_poly.type
_entity_poly.pdbx_seq_one_letter_code
_entity_poly.pdbx_strand_id
1 'polypeptide(L)'
;VAMACMAAGAAYGWAPPHAGRASLGYFHAHHRKSSCFHAARATGSSSRRSNPCAPVMAAATSSKDTWLQGWRSMEEEIQPYTIPAESMEGSIPSDLVGSLYRNGPGKFELGTNKLQHPLDGDGLVSAFTFAGDGTCLLRSRFVRTESYVKESTALENGYSGLPLFRGFFGSKGMQKEVKNCANTNAMLFGGRLLALYECGLPFELDPASLYTIGQTRIAKSLPADGSFTARPRFDPANDRLVGFTYKALGGGEVEFIEYSQSWEVESKKSFNAGGHAIFHDFAFTRRNYILHQAPTSFNSLKYNLGIGSAIDNIQYDGSKKSTIHIVPRDGGKARSFTVDAGFVCQFVNAHEDKEGVIYVEAIEMESFPFGPAPEDGSWKSTFDFASAVPPAKLVRWKISSSSVQKEIVDSAFQGFPTINPYVSSVRHQFAYTAASQGQSPAPPSCIVKHTRDGERKSFNLGAGQYCSGPIFAPRVGGESEDDGYLLSLMFDANKDNTYLMIFNALRVEEGPTCKIDLKRRMPLGLYGCWAEGFVPSSEDYKKGKLAAAFTEKDWNEVKGGLGLL
;
A
#
# COMPACT_ATOMS: atom_id res chain seq x y z
N VAL A 1 -4.04 2.69 3.29
CA VAL A 1 -5.01 1.69 2.76
C VAL A 1 -4.33 0.40 2.38
N ALA A 2 -3.19 0.44 1.67
CA ALA A 2 -2.39 -0.73 1.31
C ALA A 2 -2.11 -1.72 2.45
N MET A 3 -1.95 -1.19 3.66
CA MET A 3 -1.69 -1.94 4.89
C MET A 3 -2.87 -1.95 5.87
N ALA A 4 -3.78 -0.98 5.76
CA ALA A 4 -5.00 -0.96 6.57
C ALA A 4 -5.84 -2.22 6.32
N CYS A 5 -5.71 -2.84 5.15
CA CYS A 5 -6.26 -4.15 4.83
C CYS A 5 -5.86 -5.32 5.77
N MET A 6 -5.06 -5.17 6.85
CA MET A 6 -4.43 -6.32 7.54
C MET A 6 -4.30 -6.25 9.09
N ALA A 7 -4.92 -5.29 9.78
CA ALA A 7 -4.54 -5.01 11.17
C ALA A 7 -5.28 -5.75 12.30
N ALA A 8 -4.48 -6.45 13.11
CA ALA A 8 -4.72 -6.83 14.51
C ALA A 8 -5.87 -7.80 14.83
N GLY A 9 -5.49 -9.05 15.12
CA GLY A 9 -6.33 -10.01 15.81
C GLY A 9 -5.68 -10.50 17.10
N ALA A 10 -6.29 -10.21 18.25
CA ALA A 10 -6.24 -11.04 19.45
C ALA A 10 -7.36 -10.61 20.43
N ALA A 11 -8.18 -11.55 20.88
CA ALA A 11 -9.26 -11.28 21.83
C ALA A 11 -8.75 -11.25 23.28
N TYR A 12 -9.17 -10.24 24.05
CA TYR A 12 -9.31 -10.36 25.50
C TYR A 12 -10.68 -9.82 25.90
N GLY A 13 -11.58 -10.72 26.29
CA GLY A 13 -12.87 -10.34 26.84
C GLY A 13 -12.71 -9.92 28.30
N TRP A 14 -13.33 -8.79 28.67
CA TRP A 14 -13.56 -8.48 30.08
C TRP A 14 -14.90 -7.76 30.26
N ALA A 15 -15.83 -8.43 30.94
CA ALA A 15 -17.08 -7.83 31.40
C ALA A 15 -16.85 -7.22 32.79
N PRO A 16 -17.32 -6.00 33.08
CA PRO A 16 -17.20 -5.41 34.42
C PRO A 16 -18.14 -6.11 35.42
N PRO A 17 -17.72 -6.31 36.68
CA PRO A 17 -18.54 -6.97 37.70
C PRO A 17 -19.64 -6.09 38.31
N HIS A 18 -20.63 -6.76 38.90
CA HIS A 18 -21.89 -6.24 39.45
C HIS A 18 -21.86 -5.02 40.39
N ALA A 19 -22.86 -4.14 40.27
CA ALA A 19 -23.98 -3.95 41.23
C ALA A 19 -24.87 -2.74 40.82
N GLY A 20 -26.21 -2.73 40.97
CA GLY A 20 -27.14 -3.77 41.39
C GLY A 20 -28.58 -3.24 41.60
N ARG A 21 -29.47 -4.13 42.09
CA ARG A 21 -30.85 -3.91 42.59
C ARG A 21 -31.98 -3.65 41.58
N ALA A 22 -32.97 -4.53 41.68
CA ALA A 22 -34.21 -4.58 40.92
C ALA A 22 -35.31 -3.63 41.42
N SER A 23 -36.31 -3.37 40.56
CA SER A 23 -37.72 -3.32 40.98
C SER A 23 -38.69 -3.64 39.82
N LEU A 24 -39.89 -4.06 40.22
CA LEU A 24 -41.03 -4.66 39.52
C LEU A 24 -41.50 -4.06 38.18
N GLY A 25 -42.18 -4.89 37.37
CA GLY A 25 -43.11 -4.46 36.31
C GLY A 25 -43.89 -5.61 35.66
N TYR A 26 -45.19 -5.76 35.98
CA TYR A 26 -46.11 -6.72 35.36
C TYR A 26 -46.51 -6.31 33.92
N PHE A 27 -46.89 -7.25 33.06
CA PHE A 27 -48.28 -7.40 32.55
C PHE A 27 -48.47 -8.58 31.57
N HIS A 28 -49.65 -9.20 31.70
CA HIS A 28 -50.31 -10.22 30.87
C HIS A 28 -50.17 -10.04 29.34
N ALA A 29 -49.99 -11.07 28.51
CA ALA A 29 -50.75 -12.32 28.31
C ALA A 29 -52.10 -12.15 27.57
N HIS A 30 -52.26 -12.83 26.43
CA HIS A 30 -53.58 -13.25 25.93
C HIS A 30 -53.50 -14.55 25.08
N HIS A 31 -54.40 -15.48 25.39
CA HIS A 31 -54.56 -16.79 24.72
C HIS A 31 -55.50 -16.73 23.51
N ARG A 32 -55.29 -17.67 22.56
CA ARG A 32 -56.25 -18.72 22.07
C ARG A 32 -55.49 -19.59 21.03
N LYS A 33 -55.39 -20.94 21.13
CA LYS A 33 -56.40 -22.02 20.94
C LYS A 33 -57.18 -21.88 19.61
N SER A 34 -57.40 -22.88 18.77
CA SER A 34 -56.91 -24.28 18.59
C SER A 34 -57.28 -24.71 17.12
N SER A 35 -57.14 -25.92 16.57
CA SER A 35 -57.06 -27.32 17.06
C SER A 35 -56.37 -28.26 16.04
N CYS A 36 -56.22 -29.54 16.36
CA CYS A 36 -55.67 -30.61 15.50
C CYS A 36 -56.68 -31.16 14.47
N PHE A 37 -56.20 -31.93 13.46
CA PHE A 37 -56.65 -33.31 13.16
C PHE A 37 -55.62 -34.08 12.31
N HIS A 38 -55.76 -35.40 12.18
CA HIS A 38 -54.69 -36.35 11.81
C HIS A 38 -55.19 -37.45 10.85
N ALA A 39 -54.36 -37.83 9.86
CA ALA A 39 -54.32 -39.12 9.09
C ALA A 39 -55.61 -39.57 8.31
N ALA A 40 -55.61 -40.28 7.17
CA ALA A 40 -54.65 -41.22 6.54
C ALA A 40 -55.01 -41.56 5.06
N ARG A 41 -54.03 -42.08 4.29
CA ARG A 41 -54.05 -43.17 3.24
C ARG A 41 -55.30 -43.42 2.33
N ALA A 42 -55.21 -43.80 1.04
CA ALA A 42 -54.06 -44.09 0.14
C ALA A 42 -54.46 -44.25 -1.36
N THR A 43 -53.44 -44.51 -2.20
CA THR A 43 -53.43 -45.13 -3.57
C THR A 43 -53.77 -44.28 -4.82
N GLY A 44 -52.85 -44.34 -5.80
CA GLY A 44 -52.91 -43.75 -7.15
C GLY A 44 -51.52 -43.83 -7.82
N SER A 45 -51.43 -44.24 -9.09
CA SER A 45 -50.20 -44.83 -9.66
C SER A 45 -49.35 -43.93 -10.58
N SER A 46 -48.03 -44.19 -10.55
CA SER A 46 -47.06 -44.09 -11.66
C SER A 46 -46.94 -42.79 -12.48
N SER A 47 -45.78 -42.13 -12.35
CA SER A 47 -44.77 -42.16 -13.42
C SER A 47 -43.37 -41.82 -12.85
N ARG A 48 -42.32 -42.52 -13.30
CA ARG A 48 -40.93 -42.20 -12.93
C ARG A 48 -40.34 -41.27 -13.99
N ARG A 49 -39.86 -40.10 -13.58
CA ARG A 49 -38.76 -39.40 -14.26
C ARG A 49 -37.62 -39.21 -13.27
N SER A 50 -36.43 -39.60 -13.69
CA SER A 50 -35.19 -39.51 -12.92
C SER A 50 -34.65 -38.08 -12.95
N ASN A 51 -34.61 -37.42 -11.79
CA ASN A 51 -33.72 -36.27 -11.58
C ASN A 51 -32.34 -36.80 -11.15
N PRO A 52 -31.26 -36.56 -11.92
CA PRO A 52 -29.91 -36.74 -11.43
C PRO A 52 -29.42 -35.50 -10.66
N CYS A 53 -28.70 -35.75 -9.57
CA CYS A 53 -27.87 -34.82 -8.78
C CYS A 53 -28.50 -33.53 -8.24
N ALA A 54 -28.60 -33.50 -6.90
CA ALA A 54 -28.63 -32.28 -6.11
C ALA A 54 -27.43 -31.36 -6.45
N PRO A 55 -27.55 -30.04 -6.26
CA PRO A 55 -26.40 -29.15 -6.36
C PRO A 55 -25.35 -29.57 -5.33
N VAL A 56 -24.13 -29.81 -5.80
CA VAL A 56 -22.95 -29.76 -4.93
C VAL A 56 -22.88 -28.34 -4.42
N MET A 57 -23.28 -28.15 -3.15
CA MET A 57 -23.00 -26.92 -2.41
C MET A 57 -21.50 -26.82 -2.22
N ALA A 58 -20.80 -26.30 -3.24
CA ALA A 58 -19.49 -25.72 -3.05
C ALA A 58 -19.67 -24.65 -1.97
N ALA A 59 -19.07 -24.86 -0.79
CA ALA A 59 -19.16 -23.90 0.30
C ALA A 59 -18.67 -22.55 -0.23
N ALA A 60 -19.51 -21.52 -0.13
CA ALA A 60 -19.17 -20.19 -0.59
C ALA A 60 -17.97 -19.70 0.22
N THR A 61 -16.77 -19.77 -0.37
CA THR A 61 -15.55 -19.25 0.22
C THR A 61 -15.73 -17.74 0.45
N SER A 62 -15.36 -17.27 1.63
CA SER A 62 -15.59 -15.86 1.96
C SER A 62 -14.72 -14.96 1.08
N SER A 63 -15.12 -13.68 0.97
CA SER A 63 -14.30 -12.65 0.31
C SER A 63 -12.94 -12.44 0.98
N LYS A 64 -12.79 -12.83 2.25
CA LYS A 64 -11.50 -12.95 2.97
C LYS A 64 -10.67 -14.11 2.43
N ASP A 65 -11.24 -15.32 2.38
CA ASP A 65 -10.47 -16.53 2.05
C ASP A 65 -9.94 -16.49 0.60
N THR A 66 -10.75 -15.97 -0.31
CA THR A 66 -10.38 -15.74 -1.72
C THR A 66 -9.33 -14.64 -1.87
N TRP A 67 -9.45 -13.54 -1.12
CA TRP A 67 -8.43 -12.49 -1.11
C TRP A 67 -7.08 -12.96 -0.54
N LEU A 68 -7.08 -13.75 0.55
CA LEU A 68 -5.88 -14.27 1.19
C LEU A 68 -5.06 -15.22 0.28
N GLN A 69 -5.66 -15.80 -0.77
CA GLN A 69 -4.91 -16.58 -1.77
C GLN A 69 -3.90 -15.74 -2.56
N GLY A 70 -4.12 -14.44 -2.70
CA GLY A 70 -3.16 -13.51 -3.29
C GLY A 70 -1.90 -13.32 -2.45
N TRP A 71 -2.01 -13.53 -1.13
CA TRP A 71 -0.95 -13.33 -0.12
C TRP A 71 -0.12 -14.60 0.14
N ARG A 72 0.37 -15.21 -0.94
CA ARG A 72 1.35 -16.30 -0.91
C ARG A 72 2.71 -15.82 -1.38
N SER A 73 3.77 -16.43 -0.87
CA SER A 73 5.14 -16.10 -1.28
C SER A 73 5.34 -16.35 -2.77
N MET A 74 6.26 -15.58 -3.32
CA MET A 74 6.67 -15.64 -4.70
C MET A 74 8.04 -16.33 -4.73
N GLU A 75 8.06 -17.57 -5.22
CA GLU A 75 9.24 -18.45 -5.13
C GLU A 75 10.30 -18.15 -6.21
N GLU A 76 9.89 -17.62 -7.38
CA GLU A 76 10.74 -17.49 -8.56
C GLU A 76 10.69 -16.09 -9.19
N GLU A 77 11.80 -15.36 -9.17
CA GLU A 77 11.97 -14.09 -9.90
C GLU A 77 11.67 -14.21 -11.40
N ILE A 78 10.90 -13.27 -11.94
CA ILE A 78 10.60 -13.25 -13.38
C ILE A 78 11.77 -12.60 -14.11
N GLN A 79 12.56 -13.41 -14.82
CA GLN A 79 13.56 -12.91 -15.77
C GLN A 79 12.86 -12.12 -16.90
N PRO A 80 13.52 -11.14 -17.55
CA PRO A 80 12.93 -10.35 -18.62
C PRO A 80 12.28 -11.21 -19.72
N TYR A 81 10.97 -11.08 -19.88
CA TYR A 81 10.15 -11.87 -20.78
C TYR A 81 9.06 -11.01 -21.44
N THR A 82 9.01 -11.02 -22.77
CA THR A 82 7.93 -10.37 -23.52
C THR A 82 6.68 -11.23 -23.46
N ILE A 83 5.58 -10.66 -22.95
CA ILE A 83 4.30 -11.36 -22.84
C ILE A 83 3.73 -11.61 -24.25
N PRO A 84 3.30 -12.84 -24.59
CA PRO A 84 2.75 -13.16 -25.91
C PRO A 84 1.43 -12.45 -26.19
N ALA A 85 1.16 -12.14 -27.46
CA ALA A 85 -0.05 -11.42 -27.88
C ALA A 85 -1.35 -12.20 -27.54
N GLU A 86 -1.32 -13.53 -27.60
CA GLU A 86 -2.43 -14.40 -27.20
C GLU A 86 -2.72 -14.40 -25.69
N SER A 87 -1.89 -13.72 -24.89
CA SER A 87 -2.14 -13.44 -23.48
C SER A 87 -2.80 -12.07 -23.25
N MET A 88 -3.23 -11.37 -24.31
CA MET A 88 -3.85 -10.05 -24.22
C MET A 88 -5.32 -10.10 -24.67
N GLU A 89 -6.21 -9.62 -23.80
CA GLU A 89 -7.60 -9.30 -24.14
C GLU A 89 -7.65 -7.79 -24.46
N GLY A 90 -8.02 -7.41 -25.68
CA GLY A 90 -7.93 -6.01 -26.16
C GLY A 90 -6.56 -5.70 -26.78
N SER A 91 -6.16 -4.42 -26.80
CA SER A 91 -4.89 -3.98 -27.42
C SER A 91 -4.15 -2.96 -26.57
N ILE A 92 -2.85 -3.17 -26.37
CA ILE A 92 -1.98 -2.17 -25.72
C ILE A 92 -1.96 -0.91 -26.62
N PRO A 93 -2.26 0.28 -26.09
CA PRO A 93 -2.21 1.52 -26.86
C PRO A 93 -0.78 1.83 -27.34
N SER A 94 -0.61 2.23 -28.61
CA SER A 94 0.70 2.48 -29.22
C SER A 94 1.42 3.72 -28.68
N ASP A 95 0.69 4.62 -28.02
CA ASP A 95 1.20 5.84 -27.37
C ASP A 95 1.42 5.69 -25.86
N LEU A 96 1.16 4.49 -25.30
CA LEU A 96 1.63 4.11 -23.96
C LEU A 96 3.10 3.66 -24.06
N VAL A 97 4.03 4.61 -23.94
CA VAL A 97 5.48 4.35 -24.06
C VAL A 97 6.19 4.67 -22.74
N GLY A 98 6.83 3.67 -22.13
CA GLY A 98 7.50 3.81 -20.84
C GLY A 98 7.50 2.55 -20.00
N SER A 99 7.75 2.69 -18.69
CA SER A 99 7.79 1.57 -17.75
C SER A 99 6.97 1.83 -16.49
N LEU A 100 6.03 0.93 -16.17
CA LEU A 100 5.41 0.84 -14.85
C LEU A 100 6.34 0.08 -13.91
N TYR A 101 6.77 0.72 -12.82
CA TYR A 101 7.43 0.06 -11.69
C TYR A 101 6.44 -0.09 -10.54
N ARG A 102 6.47 -1.24 -9.85
CA ARG A 102 5.65 -1.49 -8.65
C ARG A 102 6.39 -2.36 -7.64
N ASN A 103 6.31 -2.01 -6.37
CA ASN A 103 6.93 -2.72 -5.25
C ASN A 103 5.85 -3.29 -4.31
N GLY A 104 6.21 -4.27 -3.49
CA GLY A 104 5.37 -4.84 -2.44
C GLY A 104 6.08 -5.97 -1.70
N PRO A 105 5.53 -6.46 -0.57
CA PRO A 105 6.04 -7.68 0.04
C PRO A 105 5.79 -8.87 -0.88
N GLY A 106 6.86 -9.59 -1.24
CA GLY A 106 6.81 -10.78 -2.09
C GLY A 106 6.97 -12.10 -1.35
N LYS A 107 7.42 -12.08 -0.09
CA LYS A 107 7.71 -13.26 0.73
C LYS A 107 7.13 -13.08 2.13
N PHE A 108 6.36 -14.06 2.62
CA PHE A 108 5.57 -13.97 3.86
C PHE A 108 6.00 -14.97 4.95
N GLU A 109 6.99 -15.80 4.65
CA GLU A 109 7.57 -16.80 5.54
C GLU A 109 9.07 -16.99 5.29
N LEU A 110 9.79 -17.45 6.31
CA LEU A 110 11.17 -17.89 6.23
C LEU A 110 11.26 -19.38 6.60
N GLY A 111 11.45 -20.23 5.59
CA GLY A 111 11.33 -21.68 5.76
C GLY A 111 9.92 -22.02 6.23
N THR A 112 9.80 -22.65 7.39
CA THR A 112 8.51 -22.98 8.03
C THR A 112 7.93 -21.84 8.89
N ASN A 113 8.71 -20.79 9.17
CA ASN A 113 8.32 -19.72 10.10
C ASN A 113 7.56 -18.60 9.38
N LYS A 114 6.35 -18.31 9.81
CA LYS A 114 5.55 -17.20 9.29
C LYS A 114 6.03 -15.85 9.84
N LEU A 115 5.90 -14.80 9.04
CA LEU A 115 6.10 -13.43 9.52
C LEU A 115 4.89 -12.98 10.35
N GLN A 116 5.14 -12.18 11.40
CA GLN A 116 4.11 -11.64 12.29
C GLN A 116 3.06 -10.81 11.54
N HIS A 117 3.50 -10.07 10.52
CA HIS A 117 2.65 -9.29 9.65
C HIS A 117 3.24 -9.26 8.22
N PRO A 118 2.41 -9.26 7.17
CA PRO A 118 2.87 -9.34 5.78
C PRO A 118 3.73 -8.16 5.30
N LEU A 119 3.75 -7.03 5.99
CA LEU A 119 4.64 -5.91 5.67
C LEU A 119 6.06 -6.03 6.23
N ASP A 120 6.32 -7.04 7.07
CA ASP A 120 7.69 -7.46 7.37
C ASP A 120 8.29 -8.31 6.22
N GLY A 121 7.50 -8.56 5.16
CA GLY A 121 7.89 -9.34 3.99
C GLY A 121 8.80 -8.60 3.03
N ASP A 122 9.75 -9.34 2.45
CA ASP A 122 10.81 -8.78 1.59
C ASP A 122 10.28 -8.14 0.31
N GLY A 123 10.83 -6.99 -0.07
CA GLY A 123 10.42 -6.22 -1.23
C GLY A 123 10.66 -6.94 -2.55
N LEU A 124 9.58 -7.15 -3.31
CA LEU A 124 9.57 -7.65 -4.68
C LEU A 124 9.19 -6.50 -5.61
N VAL A 125 10.17 -6.00 -6.37
CA VAL A 125 9.92 -5.01 -7.42
C VAL A 125 9.58 -5.74 -8.71
N SER A 126 8.52 -5.28 -9.36
CA SER A 126 8.07 -5.70 -10.68
C SER A 126 8.11 -4.52 -11.64
N ALA A 127 8.38 -4.80 -12.92
CA ALA A 127 8.36 -3.79 -13.95
C ALA A 127 7.72 -4.31 -15.24
N PHE A 128 6.86 -3.48 -15.84
CA PHE A 128 6.17 -3.70 -17.09
C PHE A 128 6.57 -2.58 -18.05
N THR A 129 7.30 -2.91 -19.11
CA THR A 129 7.79 -1.94 -20.10
C THR A 129 7.01 -2.06 -21.40
N PHE A 130 6.59 -0.92 -21.94
CA PHE A 130 5.84 -0.78 -23.18
C PHE A 130 6.65 0.05 -24.18
N ALA A 131 6.92 -0.51 -25.36
CA ALA A 131 7.75 0.13 -26.38
C ALA A 131 6.95 0.89 -27.46
N GLY A 132 5.61 0.93 -27.35
CA GLY A 132 4.71 1.49 -28.37
C GLY A 132 4.42 0.58 -29.57
N ASP A 133 5.06 -0.60 -29.63
CA ASP A 133 4.90 -1.64 -30.66
C ASP A 133 3.78 -2.67 -30.34
N GLY A 134 2.99 -2.41 -29.30
CA GLY A 134 1.96 -3.32 -28.82
C GLY A 134 2.48 -4.47 -27.93
N THR A 135 3.76 -4.49 -27.57
CA THR A 135 4.34 -5.50 -26.66
C THR A 135 4.40 -5.02 -25.21
N CYS A 136 4.52 -5.99 -24.28
CA CYS A 136 4.76 -5.74 -22.86
C CYS A 136 5.88 -6.65 -22.35
N LEU A 137 6.99 -6.05 -21.92
CA LEU A 137 8.13 -6.75 -21.32
C LEU A 137 8.01 -6.76 -19.79
N LEU A 138 7.79 -7.95 -19.22
CA LEU A 138 7.69 -8.18 -17.78
C LEU A 138 9.00 -8.67 -17.18
N ARG A 139 9.29 -8.20 -15.97
CA ARG A 139 10.36 -8.70 -15.08
C ARG A 139 10.01 -8.44 -13.62
N SER A 140 10.58 -9.22 -12.70
CA SER A 140 10.51 -8.94 -11.26
C SER A 140 11.73 -9.48 -10.52
N ARG A 141 12.15 -8.78 -9.46
CA ARG A 141 13.25 -9.18 -8.58
C ARG A 141 12.99 -8.80 -7.13
N PHE A 142 13.49 -9.62 -6.21
CA PHE A 142 13.62 -9.25 -4.81
C PHE A 142 14.75 -8.24 -4.63
N VAL A 143 14.49 -7.20 -3.85
CA VAL A 143 15.52 -6.26 -3.41
C VAL A 143 16.50 -7.02 -2.51
N ARG A 144 17.78 -6.98 -2.85
CA ARG A 144 18.85 -7.69 -2.13
C ARG A 144 19.27 -6.87 -0.91
N THR A 145 18.33 -6.72 0.02
CA THR A 145 18.60 -6.19 1.35
C THR A 145 19.50 -7.15 2.13
N GLU A 146 20.23 -6.63 3.11
CA GLU A 146 21.10 -7.45 3.97
C GLU A 146 20.33 -8.60 4.63
N SER A 147 19.11 -8.32 5.09
CA SER A 147 18.21 -9.31 5.68
C SER A 147 17.81 -10.38 4.67
N TYR A 148 17.31 -10.01 3.49
CA TYR A 148 16.94 -10.96 2.44
C TYR A 148 18.12 -11.87 2.05
N VAL A 149 19.31 -11.30 1.87
CA VAL A 149 20.52 -12.06 1.48
C VAL A 149 20.93 -13.02 2.59
N LYS A 150 21.07 -12.55 3.83
CA LYS A 150 21.46 -13.40 4.98
C LYS A 150 20.44 -14.50 5.25
N GLU A 151 19.15 -14.17 5.24
CA GLU A 151 18.07 -15.12 5.50
C GLU A 151 17.93 -16.16 4.38
N SER A 152 18.13 -15.78 3.11
CA SER A 152 18.11 -16.71 1.98
C SER A 152 19.34 -17.63 1.98
N THR A 153 20.55 -17.09 2.19
CA THR A 153 21.77 -17.91 2.35
C THR A 153 21.68 -18.86 3.55
N ALA A 154 21.02 -18.45 4.65
CA ALA A 154 20.80 -19.34 5.79
C ALA A 154 19.89 -20.52 5.40
N LEU A 155 18.77 -20.27 4.70
CA LEU A 155 17.87 -21.32 4.20
C LEU A 155 18.58 -22.29 3.23
N GLU A 156 19.38 -21.78 2.30
CA GLU A 156 20.19 -22.58 1.37
C GLU A 156 21.17 -23.51 2.11
N ASN A 157 21.71 -23.06 3.24
CA ASN A 157 22.56 -23.85 4.14
C ASN A 157 21.76 -24.73 5.15
N GLY A 158 20.46 -24.92 4.94
CA GLY A 158 19.62 -25.81 5.76
C GLY A 158 19.11 -25.23 7.07
N TYR A 159 19.22 -23.91 7.29
CA TYR A 159 18.64 -23.26 8.47
C TYR A 159 17.12 -23.43 8.52
N SER A 160 16.60 -23.87 9.67
CA SER A 160 15.15 -24.04 9.92
C SER A 160 14.67 -23.34 11.19
N GLY A 161 15.52 -22.50 11.79
CA GLY A 161 15.19 -21.73 12.98
C GLY A 161 14.37 -20.46 12.68
N LEU A 162 14.15 -19.67 13.74
CA LEU A 162 13.39 -18.42 13.71
C LEU A 162 14.01 -17.38 12.74
N PRO A 163 13.21 -16.50 12.09
CA PRO A 163 13.73 -15.38 11.31
C PRO A 163 14.82 -14.59 12.03
N LEU A 164 15.93 -14.39 11.31
CA LEU A 164 17.14 -13.73 11.81
C LEU A 164 16.91 -12.23 11.99
N PHE A 165 16.04 -11.66 11.15
CA PHE A 165 15.60 -10.28 11.21
C PHE A 165 14.10 -10.20 11.45
N ARG A 166 13.65 -9.10 12.06
CA ARG A 166 12.23 -8.82 12.29
C ARG A 166 11.90 -7.41 11.82
N GLY A 167 10.81 -7.25 11.08
CA GLY A 167 10.37 -5.93 10.64
C GLY A 167 9.62 -5.19 11.74
N PHE A 168 8.91 -4.14 11.37
CA PHE A 168 8.21 -3.25 12.29
C PHE A 168 7.16 -3.98 13.15
N PHE A 169 6.61 -5.08 12.66
CA PHE A 169 5.55 -5.83 13.34
C PHE A 169 6.06 -7.00 14.19
N GLY A 170 7.31 -7.46 13.99
CA GLY A 170 7.93 -8.50 14.80
C GLY A 170 9.12 -8.05 15.66
N SER A 171 9.66 -6.85 15.44
CA SER A 171 10.91 -6.39 16.09
C SER A 171 10.69 -6.02 17.55
N LYS A 172 11.64 -6.40 18.42
CA LYS A 172 11.63 -6.12 19.86
C LYS A 172 12.90 -5.35 20.21
N GLY A 173 12.87 -4.38 21.12
CA GLY A 173 14.00 -3.46 21.35
C GLY A 173 15.30 -4.06 21.92
N MET A 174 15.32 -5.35 22.29
CA MET A 174 16.57 -6.09 22.54
C MET A 174 17.29 -6.50 21.24
N GLN A 175 16.60 -6.49 20.11
CA GLN A 175 17.17 -6.59 18.76
C GLN A 175 17.66 -5.20 18.36
N LYS A 176 18.88 -5.11 17.84
CA LYS A 176 19.55 -3.81 17.62
C LYS A 176 18.87 -2.94 16.56
N GLU A 177 18.24 -3.55 15.55
CA GLU A 177 17.70 -2.85 14.38
C GLU A 177 16.41 -3.50 13.86
N VAL A 178 15.55 -2.68 13.25
CA VAL A 178 14.33 -3.13 12.56
C VAL A 178 14.70 -3.54 11.13
N LYS A 179 14.20 -4.69 10.65
CA LYS A 179 14.41 -5.18 9.28
C LYS A 179 13.99 -4.11 8.26
N ASN A 180 14.94 -3.58 7.50
CA ASN A 180 14.63 -2.82 6.30
C ASN A 180 14.15 -3.79 5.21
N CYS A 181 12.86 -3.72 4.89
CA CYS A 181 12.20 -4.62 3.95
C CYS A 181 12.23 -4.10 2.51
N ALA A 182 12.55 -2.81 2.30
CA ALA A 182 12.58 -2.14 0.99
C ALA A 182 11.35 -2.42 0.09
N ASN A 183 10.16 -2.54 0.67
CA ASN A 183 8.99 -3.18 0.03
C ASN A 183 7.82 -2.22 -0.32
N THR A 184 7.90 -0.94 0.03
CA THR A 184 6.68 -0.10 0.06
C THR A 184 6.41 0.62 -1.25
N ASN A 185 7.45 1.14 -1.91
CA ASN A 185 7.33 1.81 -3.20
C ASN A 185 8.56 1.55 -4.09
N ALA A 186 8.41 1.71 -5.41
CA ALA A 186 9.50 1.76 -6.38
C ALA A 186 9.32 3.03 -7.22
N MET A 187 10.31 3.92 -7.20
CA MET A 187 10.24 5.25 -7.81
C MET A 187 11.48 5.53 -8.65
N LEU A 188 11.27 5.91 -9.92
CA LEU A 188 12.31 6.38 -10.84
C LEU A 188 12.31 7.92 -10.87
N PHE A 189 13.46 8.53 -10.62
CA PHE A 189 13.67 9.98 -10.79
C PHE A 189 15.16 10.23 -11.10
N GLY A 190 15.48 11.23 -11.93
CA GLY A 190 16.88 11.53 -12.29
C GLY A 190 17.67 10.31 -12.79
N GLY A 191 17.02 9.42 -13.54
CA GLY A 191 17.61 8.15 -14.03
C GLY A 191 17.85 7.05 -12.98
N ARG A 192 17.60 7.29 -11.69
CA ARG A 192 17.86 6.34 -10.59
C ARG A 192 16.56 5.74 -10.07
N LEU A 193 16.50 4.41 -9.97
CA LEU A 193 15.35 3.67 -9.43
C LEU A 193 15.59 3.34 -7.96
N LEU A 194 14.70 3.82 -7.09
CA LEU A 194 14.78 3.57 -5.65
C LEU A 194 13.63 2.69 -5.18
N ALA A 195 13.95 1.62 -4.47
CA ALA A 195 13.04 0.86 -3.62
C ALA A 195 13.00 1.48 -2.22
N LEU A 196 11.81 1.81 -1.74
CA LEU A 196 11.58 2.64 -0.55
C LEU A 196 10.81 1.88 0.54
N TYR A 197 11.12 2.19 1.80
CA TYR A 197 10.46 1.68 3.00
C TYR A 197 10.59 2.70 4.14
N GLU A 198 9.49 3.04 4.81
CA GLU A 198 9.43 4.18 5.75
C GLU A 198 10.35 4.04 6.99
N CYS A 199 10.74 2.83 7.36
CA CYS A 199 11.58 2.58 8.53
C CYS A 199 13.06 2.33 8.19
N GLY A 200 13.56 2.75 7.02
CA GLY A 200 14.97 2.64 6.70
C GLY A 200 15.42 3.39 5.45
N LEU A 201 16.73 3.34 5.19
CA LEU A 201 17.33 3.95 4.01
C LEU A 201 16.85 3.28 2.70
N PRO A 202 16.70 4.05 1.61
CA PRO A 202 16.43 3.52 0.26
C PRO A 202 17.44 2.48 -0.21
N PHE A 203 16.97 1.57 -1.07
CA PHE A 203 17.84 0.73 -1.90
C PHE A 203 17.76 1.20 -3.35
N GLU A 204 18.91 1.39 -3.98
CA GLU A 204 19.03 1.71 -5.39
C GLU A 204 19.07 0.43 -6.23
N LEU A 205 18.33 0.44 -7.33
CA LEU A 205 18.21 -0.65 -8.28
C LEU A 205 18.62 -0.15 -9.67
N ASP A 206 19.17 -1.04 -10.50
CA ASP A 206 19.32 -0.79 -11.92
C ASP A 206 17.92 -0.77 -12.60
N PRO A 207 17.51 0.33 -13.26
CA PRO A 207 16.14 0.48 -13.77
C PRO A 207 15.83 -0.47 -14.94
N ALA A 208 16.84 -0.88 -15.70
CA ALA A 208 16.70 -1.86 -16.76
C ALA A 208 16.43 -3.24 -16.15
N SER A 209 17.36 -3.79 -15.36
CA SER A 209 17.36 -5.19 -14.95
C SER A 209 16.71 -5.51 -13.59
N LEU A 210 16.41 -4.49 -12.78
CA LEU A 210 16.01 -4.56 -11.37
C LEU A 210 17.05 -5.16 -10.40
N TYR A 211 18.31 -5.37 -10.83
CA TYR A 211 19.35 -5.80 -9.89
C TYR A 211 19.62 -4.72 -8.84
N THR A 212 19.87 -5.13 -7.60
CA THR A 212 20.16 -4.21 -6.50
C THR A 212 21.59 -3.70 -6.58
N ILE A 213 21.75 -2.38 -6.68
CA ILE A 213 23.04 -1.69 -6.64
C ILE A 213 23.52 -1.56 -5.19
N GLY A 214 22.61 -1.21 -4.27
CA GLY A 214 22.89 -1.20 -2.83
C GLY A 214 22.02 -0.23 -2.05
N GLN A 215 22.21 -0.18 -0.72
CA GLN A 215 21.57 0.82 0.14
C GLN A 215 22.19 2.21 -0.10
N THR A 216 21.39 3.27 -0.12
CA THR A 216 21.86 4.62 -0.44
C THR A 216 21.34 5.68 0.54
N ARG A 217 22.21 6.64 0.89
CA ARG A 217 21.87 7.84 1.68
C ARG A 217 21.50 9.05 0.81
N ILE A 218 21.13 8.83 -0.46
CA ILE A 218 20.79 9.80 -1.53
C ILE A 218 21.70 11.04 -1.53
N ALA A 219 22.74 11.08 -2.37
CA ALA A 219 23.71 12.18 -2.40
C ALA A 219 24.32 12.51 -1.01
N LYS A 220 24.35 11.52 -0.10
CA LYS A 220 24.78 11.63 1.31
C LYS A 220 23.92 12.60 2.17
N SER A 221 22.72 12.96 1.71
CA SER A 221 21.83 13.93 2.37
C SER A 221 21.12 13.37 3.62
N LEU A 222 20.86 12.06 3.64
CA LEU A 222 20.14 11.36 4.71
C LEU A 222 21.08 11.02 5.88
N PRO A 223 20.61 10.93 7.14
CA PRO A 223 21.38 10.39 8.27
C PRO A 223 21.82 8.93 8.04
N ALA A 224 22.79 8.44 8.83
CA ALA A 224 23.23 7.04 8.73
C ALA A 224 22.18 6.05 9.24
N ASP A 225 21.47 6.43 10.31
CA ASP A 225 20.33 5.76 10.92
C ASP A 225 18.99 6.40 10.50
N GLY A 226 18.97 7.02 9.32
CA GLY A 226 17.84 7.73 8.76
C GLY A 226 16.90 6.85 7.95
N SER A 227 15.85 7.46 7.42
CA SER A 227 14.95 6.83 6.46
C SER A 227 14.74 7.74 5.25
N PHE A 228 13.91 7.30 4.32
CA PHE A 228 13.26 8.22 3.38
C PHE A 228 11.79 7.83 3.27
N THR A 229 10.91 8.81 3.15
CA THR A 229 9.48 8.57 2.90
C THR A 229 9.30 7.63 1.72
N ALA A 230 8.41 6.64 1.85
CA ALA A 230 7.99 5.79 0.73
C ALA A 230 7.03 6.51 -0.22
N ARG A 231 6.65 7.76 0.07
CA ARG A 231 5.67 8.56 -0.69
C ARG A 231 6.24 9.91 -1.17
N PRO A 232 7.44 9.96 -1.80
CA PRO A 232 7.96 11.20 -2.35
C PRO A 232 7.06 11.68 -3.50
N ARG A 233 7.11 12.99 -3.78
CA ARG A 233 6.24 13.67 -4.73
C ARG A 233 7.08 14.41 -5.77
N PHE A 234 6.61 14.45 -7.01
CA PHE A 234 7.19 15.28 -8.07
C PHE A 234 6.61 16.70 -7.99
N ASP A 235 7.47 17.71 -8.04
CA ASP A 235 7.11 19.11 -8.20
C ASP A 235 7.31 19.53 -9.66
N PRO A 236 6.25 19.49 -10.49
CA PRO A 236 6.35 19.84 -11.92
C PRO A 236 6.64 21.32 -12.16
N ALA A 237 6.49 22.21 -11.16
CA ALA A 237 6.79 23.63 -11.31
C ALA A 237 8.29 23.95 -11.17
N ASN A 238 9.06 23.06 -10.53
CA ASN A 238 10.49 23.23 -10.28
C ASN A 238 11.36 22.07 -10.84
N ASP A 239 10.74 21.04 -11.42
CA ASP A 239 11.37 19.78 -11.85
C ASP A 239 12.16 19.09 -10.72
N ARG A 240 11.53 18.99 -9.54
CA ARG A 240 12.15 18.48 -8.31
C ARG A 240 11.42 17.27 -7.74
N LEU A 241 12.17 16.40 -7.06
CA LEU A 241 11.62 15.39 -6.18
C LEU A 241 11.57 15.92 -4.75
N VAL A 242 10.37 16.01 -4.18
CA VAL A 242 10.12 16.40 -2.80
C VAL A 242 9.95 15.15 -1.95
N GLY A 243 10.63 15.07 -0.81
CA GLY A 243 10.43 14.02 0.18
C GLY A 243 10.86 14.45 1.58
N PHE A 244 10.95 13.51 2.51
CA PHE A 244 11.42 13.75 3.86
C PHE A 244 12.09 12.51 4.48
N THR A 245 12.91 12.73 5.50
CA THR A 245 13.38 11.72 6.46
C THR A 245 12.75 11.96 7.82
N TYR A 246 12.45 10.89 8.55
CA TYR A 246 11.97 10.91 9.94
C TYR A 246 12.28 9.58 10.64
N LYS A 247 12.19 9.53 11.97
CA LYS A 247 12.38 8.28 12.74
C LYS A 247 11.03 7.77 13.24
N ALA A 248 10.55 6.66 12.67
CA ALA A 248 9.25 6.07 13.02
C ALA A 248 9.13 5.60 14.48
N LEU A 249 10.24 5.30 15.16
CA LEU A 249 10.30 5.00 16.61
C LEU A 249 10.83 6.17 17.46
N GLY A 250 10.98 7.35 16.85
CA GLY A 250 11.52 8.56 17.46
C GLY A 250 10.45 9.57 17.84
N GLY A 251 10.88 10.83 18.03
CA GLY A 251 9.96 11.97 18.13
C GLY A 251 9.47 12.45 16.77
N GLY A 252 8.58 13.43 16.76
CA GLY A 252 8.03 14.10 15.57
C GLY A 252 9.01 14.99 14.80
N GLU A 253 10.31 14.65 14.81
CA GLU A 253 11.35 15.33 14.03
C GLU A 253 11.31 14.85 12.57
N VAL A 254 11.13 15.81 11.66
CA VAL A 254 11.04 15.60 10.22
C VAL A 254 11.99 16.55 9.53
N GLU A 255 12.64 16.07 8.48
CA GLU A 255 13.48 16.91 7.62
C GLU A 255 13.06 16.72 6.17
N PHE A 256 12.42 17.75 5.61
CA PHE A 256 12.04 17.80 4.21
C PHE A 256 13.27 18.06 3.36
N ILE A 257 13.36 17.38 2.21
CA ILE A 257 14.48 17.49 1.27
C ILE A 257 13.89 17.54 -0.14
N GLU A 258 14.32 18.52 -0.93
CA GLU A 258 14.03 18.63 -2.36
C GLU A 258 15.29 18.30 -3.16
N TYR A 259 15.15 17.51 -4.22
CA TYR A 259 16.25 17.12 -5.12
C TYR A 259 16.00 17.57 -6.56
N SER A 260 17.04 18.01 -7.24
CA SER A 260 17.04 18.19 -8.70
C SER A 260 17.10 16.84 -9.44
N GLN A 261 16.87 16.83 -10.76
CA GLN A 261 17.09 15.64 -11.60
C GLN A 261 18.54 15.09 -11.55
N SER A 262 19.54 15.90 -11.18
CA SER A 262 20.92 15.43 -10.93
C SER A 262 21.13 14.84 -9.52
N TRP A 263 20.07 14.78 -8.71
CA TRP A 263 20.07 14.40 -7.29
C TRP A 263 20.86 15.33 -6.36
N GLU A 264 21.09 16.58 -6.78
CA GLU A 264 21.60 17.64 -5.90
C GLU A 264 20.51 18.10 -4.93
N VAL A 265 20.90 18.50 -3.72
CA VAL A 265 19.97 18.97 -2.68
C VAL A 265 19.64 20.44 -2.91
N GLU A 266 18.46 20.70 -3.46
CA GLU A 266 17.95 22.02 -3.81
C GLU A 266 17.38 22.77 -2.59
N SER A 267 16.77 22.04 -1.65
CA SER A 267 16.22 22.59 -0.43
C SER A 267 16.26 21.54 0.68
N LYS A 268 16.47 22.01 1.92
CA LYS A 268 16.50 21.16 3.11
C LYS A 268 15.91 21.94 4.29
N LYS A 269 14.85 21.43 4.91
CA LYS A 269 14.05 22.15 5.93
C LYS A 269 13.65 21.21 7.07
N SER A 270 14.15 21.46 8.26
CA SER A 270 13.80 20.72 9.48
C SER A 270 12.51 21.26 10.11
N PHE A 271 11.68 20.37 10.63
CA PHE A 271 10.45 20.67 11.37
C PHE A 271 10.32 19.68 12.54
N ASN A 272 9.80 20.15 13.68
CA ASN A 272 9.46 19.28 14.80
C ASN A 272 7.97 19.45 15.10
N ALA A 273 7.19 18.39 14.86
CA ALA A 273 5.76 18.35 15.13
C ALA A 273 5.44 18.34 16.64
N GLY A 274 6.40 17.91 17.47
CA GLY A 274 6.23 17.66 18.89
C GLY A 274 5.62 16.27 19.17
N GLY A 275 5.99 15.65 20.30
CA GLY A 275 5.51 14.31 20.67
C GLY A 275 5.99 13.21 19.71
N HIS A 276 5.23 12.12 19.61
CA HIS A 276 5.46 11.01 18.68
C HIS A 276 4.54 11.16 17.45
N ALA A 277 5.00 10.70 16.28
CA ALA A 277 4.21 10.74 15.06
C ALA A 277 4.65 9.65 14.06
N ILE A 278 3.67 9.01 13.42
CA ILE A 278 3.88 8.13 12.26
C ILE A 278 3.43 8.87 11.00
N PHE A 279 4.39 9.32 10.19
CA PHE A 279 4.14 10.03 8.93
C PHE A 279 4.27 9.08 7.74
N HIS A 280 3.17 8.43 7.33
CA HIS A 280 3.15 7.52 6.18
C HIS A 280 3.27 8.25 4.83
N ASP A 281 2.63 9.41 4.73
CA ASP A 281 2.51 10.20 3.50
C ASP A 281 2.48 11.69 3.88
N PHE A 282 2.71 12.56 2.90
CA PHE A 282 2.62 14.01 3.03
C PHE A 282 2.02 14.62 1.76
N ALA A 283 1.51 15.84 1.88
CA ALA A 283 1.19 16.67 0.73
C ALA A 283 2.09 17.91 0.70
N PHE A 284 2.13 18.58 -0.44
CA PHE A 284 2.79 19.86 -0.58
C PHE A 284 2.05 20.73 -1.59
N THR A 285 2.30 22.02 -1.49
CA THR A 285 1.84 23.06 -2.41
C THR A 285 3.07 23.79 -2.97
N ARG A 286 2.87 24.80 -3.81
CA ARG A 286 3.97 25.68 -4.25
C ARG A 286 4.74 26.36 -3.10
N ARG A 287 4.14 26.53 -1.92
CA ARG A 287 4.75 27.29 -0.80
C ARG A 287 4.83 26.52 0.52
N ASN A 288 4.13 25.39 0.69
CA ASN A 288 4.02 24.72 1.99
C ASN A 288 4.17 23.19 1.84
N TYR A 289 4.85 22.55 2.80
CA TYR A 289 4.68 21.13 3.11
C TYR A 289 3.52 20.93 4.09
N ILE A 290 2.85 19.78 4.01
CA ILE A 290 1.67 19.46 4.80
C ILE A 290 1.81 18.05 5.39
N LEU A 291 1.76 17.95 6.71
CA LEU A 291 1.77 16.70 7.46
C LEU A 291 0.49 16.54 8.28
N HIS A 292 0.07 15.29 8.49
CA HIS A 292 -0.98 14.93 9.44
C HIS A 292 -0.37 14.11 10.58
N GLN A 293 -0.46 14.62 11.81
CA GLN A 293 -0.10 13.91 13.03
C GLN A 293 -1.36 13.38 13.72
N ALA A 294 -1.52 12.06 13.74
CA ALA A 294 -2.51 11.40 14.59
C ALA A 294 -2.05 11.40 16.06
N PRO A 295 -2.99 11.40 17.04
CA PRO A 295 -2.67 11.36 18.47
C PRO A 295 -2.11 9.99 18.87
N THR A 296 -0.83 9.79 18.61
CA THR A 296 -0.09 8.55 18.90
C THR A 296 1.00 8.78 19.94
N SER A 297 1.31 7.75 20.72
CA SER A 297 2.46 7.70 21.62
C SER A 297 3.22 6.37 21.45
N PHE A 298 4.50 6.35 21.84
CA PHE A 298 5.34 5.17 21.78
C PHE A 298 5.91 4.83 23.16
N ASN A 299 5.72 3.59 23.61
CA ASN A 299 6.24 3.11 24.89
C ASN A 299 7.66 2.55 24.73
N SER A 300 8.63 3.45 24.64
CA SER A 300 10.05 3.11 24.49
C SER A 300 10.58 2.23 25.63
N LEU A 301 10.09 2.39 26.87
CA LEU A 301 10.52 1.57 28.00
C LEU A 301 10.14 0.10 27.83
N LYS A 302 8.87 -0.19 27.49
CA LYS A 302 8.42 -1.56 27.23
C LYS A 302 9.12 -2.17 26.02
N TYR A 303 9.23 -1.41 24.93
CA TYR A 303 9.93 -1.84 23.72
C TYR A 303 11.39 -2.23 24.00
N ASN A 304 12.15 -1.38 24.70
CA ASN A 304 13.55 -1.62 25.04
C ASN A 304 13.74 -2.79 26.02
N LEU A 305 12.75 -3.08 26.86
CA LEU A 305 12.71 -4.29 27.70
C LEU A 305 12.27 -5.55 26.91
N GLY A 306 12.02 -5.43 25.61
CA GLY A 306 11.55 -6.53 24.74
C GLY A 306 10.11 -6.98 24.98
N ILE A 307 9.30 -6.14 25.64
CA ILE A 307 7.90 -6.40 25.93
C ILE A 307 7.04 -5.91 24.76
N GLY A 308 6.59 -6.84 23.93
CA GLY A 308 5.89 -6.56 22.67
C GLY A 308 6.83 -6.08 21.56
N SER A 309 6.30 -6.05 20.35
CA SER A 309 6.96 -5.54 19.15
C SER A 309 6.97 -4.02 19.08
N ALA A 310 7.58 -3.45 18.03
CA ALA A 310 7.56 -2.00 17.81
C ALA A 310 6.12 -1.48 17.60
N ILE A 311 5.29 -2.16 16.80
CA ILE A 311 3.88 -1.78 16.65
C ILE A 311 3.05 -1.96 17.93
N ASP A 312 3.27 -3.02 18.72
CA ASP A 312 2.54 -3.26 19.97
C ASP A 312 2.76 -2.15 21.01
N ASN A 313 3.85 -1.39 20.86
CA ASN A 313 4.22 -0.29 21.72
C ASN A 313 3.76 1.09 21.21
N ILE A 314 3.08 1.15 20.05
CA ILE A 314 2.39 2.35 19.58
C ILE A 314 0.95 2.35 20.09
N GLN A 315 0.53 3.46 20.68
CA GLN A 315 -0.82 3.64 21.22
C GLN A 315 -1.51 4.82 20.53
N TYR A 316 -2.69 4.59 19.98
CA TYR A 316 -3.56 5.63 19.42
C TYR A 316 -4.62 6.05 20.44
N ASP A 317 -4.71 7.35 20.71
CA ASP A 317 -5.69 7.92 21.62
C ASP A 317 -6.84 8.58 20.84
N GLY A 318 -7.86 7.78 20.53
CA GLY A 318 -9.07 8.24 19.84
C GLY A 318 -9.95 9.21 20.63
N SER A 319 -9.61 9.55 21.89
CA SER A 319 -10.28 10.65 22.61
C SER A 319 -9.67 12.02 22.30
N LYS A 320 -8.47 12.05 21.70
CA LYS A 320 -7.78 13.25 21.26
C LYS A 320 -8.01 13.51 19.78
N LYS A 321 -7.81 14.77 19.39
CA LYS A 321 -7.87 15.22 17.99
C LYS A 321 -6.49 15.17 17.34
N SER A 322 -6.47 14.91 16.03
CA SER A 322 -5.27 14.99 15.21
C SER A 322 -4.84 16.44 14.94
N THR A 323 -3.64 16.61 14.40
CA THR A 323 -3.11 17.92 14.02
C THR A 323 -2.65 17.91 12.57
N ILE A 324 -3.00 18.95 11.80
CA ILE A 324 -2.39 19.24 10.50
C ILE A 324 -1.32 20.30 10.71
N HIS A 325 -0.11 20.03 10.23
CA HIS A 325 0.99 20.97 10.20
C HIS A 325 1.19 21.52 8.79
N ILE A 326 1.39 22.83 8.70
CA ILE A 326 1.66 23.57 7.47
C ILE A 326 3.01 24.26 7.65
N VAL A 327 4.01 23.78 6.91
CA VAL A 327 5.42 24.17 7.05
C VAL A 327 5.86 24.91 5.78
N PRO A 328 6.20 26.22 5.84
CA PRO A 328 6.66 26.96 4.66
C PRO A 328 7.92 26.34 4.03
N ARG A 329 7.94 26.23 2.69
CA ARG A 329 9.02 25.65 1.89
C ARG A 329 10.25 26.57 1.79
N ASP A 330 10.00 27.87 1.62
CA ASP A 330 10.98 28.95 1.65
C ASP A 330 11.54 29.15 3.07
N GLY A 331 10.68 29.09 4.07
CA GLY A 331 11.01 29.09 5.49
C GLY A 331 10.12 30.03 6.30
N GLY A 332 10.37 30.10 7.61
CA GLY A 332 9.55 30.88 8.53
C GLY A 332 8.71 30.00 9.45
N LYS A 333 7.67 30.58 10.06
CA LYS A 333 6.94 29.94 11.16
C LYS A 333 5.88 28.96 10.64
N ALA A 334 6.06 27.68 10.95
CA ALA A 334 5.04 26.65 10.73
C ALA A 334 3.74 26.95 11.51
N ARG A 335 2.60 26.54 10.93
CA ARG A 335 1.27 26.66 11.53
C ARG A 335 0.72 25.26 11.79
N SER A 336 0.11 25.05 12.95
CA SER A 336 -0.48 23.77 13.34
C SER A 336 -1.95 23.98 13.67
N PHE A 337 -2.83 23.14 13.13
CA PHE A 337 -4.27 23.22 13.33
C PHE A 337 -4.79 21.88 13.87
N THR A 338 -5.48 21.93 15.01
CA THR A 338 -6.20 20.77 15.54
C THR A 338 -7.39 20.45 14.65
N VAL A 339 -7.50 19.20 14.19
CA VAL A 339 -8.56 18.74 13.30
C VAL A 339 -9.28 17.51 13.85
N ASP A 340 -10.55 17.40 13.50
CA ASP A 340 -11.33 16.19 13.72
C ASP A 340 -11.05 15.22 12.56
N ALA A 341 -10.09 14.31 12.77
CA ALA A 341 -9.65 13.28 11.85
C ALA A 341 -8.92 12.18 12.64
N GLY A 342 -9.06 10.91 12.26
CA GLY A 342 -8.40 9.80 12.95
C GLY A 342 -6.95 9.61 12.50
N PHE A 343 -6.76 9.16 11.27
CA PHE A 343 -5.45 9.03 10.64
C PHE A 343 -5.53 9.25 9.13
N VAL A 344 -4.93 10.32 8.60
CA VAL A 344 -4.68 10.37 7.15
C VAL A 344 -3.56 9.41 6.81
N CYS A 345 -3.93 8.37 6.06
CA CYS A 345 -2.97 7.40 5.56
C CYS A 345 -2.34 7.88 4.26
N GLN A 346 -3.12 8.41 3.31
CA GLN A 346 -2.62 8.74 1.97
C GLN A 346 -3.11 10.13 1.56
N PHE A 347 -2.23 10.98 1.06
CA PHE A 347 -2.64 12.25 0.46
C PHE A 347 -2.90 12.07 -1.05
N VAL A 348 -3.96 12.68 -1.55
CA VAL A 348 -4.24 12.77 -3.00
C VAL A 348 -3.34 13.87 -3.57
N ASN A 349 -3.61 15.12 -3.19
CA ASN A 349 -2.91 16.32 -3.63
C ASN A 349 -3.15 17.48 -2.64
N ALA A 350 -2.41 18.57 -2.79
CA ALA A 350 -2.74 19.85 -2.16
C ALA A 350 -2.43 21.03 -3.09
N HIS A 351 -3.10 22.16 -2.89
CA HIS A 351 -2.82 23.40 -3.61
C HIS A 351 -3.25 24.64 -2.83
N GLU A 352 -2.86 25.82 -3.32
CA GLU A 352 -3.26 27.12 -2.79
C GLU A 352 -4.05 27.90 -3.85
N ASP A 353 -5.07 28.65 -3.40
CA ASP A 353 -5.69 29.69 -4.23
C ASP A 353 -4.90 31.01 -4.20
N LYS A 354 -5.45 32.07 -4.82
CA LYS A 354 -4.78 33.38 -4.94
C LYS A 354 -4.74 34.11 -3.60
N GLU A 355 -5.71 33.81 -2.75
CA GLU A 355 -5.95 34.34 -1.42
C GLU A 355 -5.10 33.62 -0.35
N GLY A 356 -4.42 32.52 -0.71
CA GLY A 356 -3.55 31.75 0.18
C GLY A 356 -4.29 30.72 1.04
N VAL A 357 -5.54 30.39 0.70
CA VAL A 357 -6.27 29.27 1.30
C VAL A 357 -5.70 27.98 0.72
N ILE A 358 -5.35 27.06 1.62
CA ILE A 358 -4.79 25.76 1.26
C ILE A 358 -5.94 24.74 1.18
N TYR A 359 -6.00 24.02 0.07
CA TYR A 359 -6.91 22.89 -0.13
C TYR A 359 -6.11 21.60 -0.15
N VAL A 360 -6.54 20.62 0.63
CA VAL A 360 -5.87 19.32 0.77
C VAL A 360 -6.87 18.21 0.55
N GLU A 361 -6.60 17.29 -0.37
CA GLU A 361 -7.40 16.08 -0.54
C GLU A 361 -6.64 14.86 -0.02
N ALA A 362 -7.32 14.03 0.75
CA ALA A 362 -6.70 12.91 1.46
C ALA A 362 -7.66 11.74 1.65
N ILE A 363 -7.08 10.56 1.91
CA ILE A 363 -7.77 9.37 2.39
C ILE A 363 -7.64 9.36 3.91
N GLU A 364 -8.71 9.78 4.58
CA GLU A 364 -8.83 9.84 6.03
C GLU A 364 -9.44 8.55 6.57
N MET A 365 -8.76 7.94 7.55
CA MET A 365 -9.28 6.83 8.34
C MET A 365 -9.86 7.31 9.66
N GLU A 366 -10.92 6.66 10.13
CA GLU A 366 -11.57 6.98 11.40
C GLU A 366 -10.67 6.73 12.63
N SER A 367 -9.65 5.88 12.50
CA SER A 367 -8.64 5.64 13.54
C SER A 367 -7.30 5.22 12.94
N PHE A 368 -6.25 5.17 13.77
CA PHE A 368 -4.97 4.60 13.38
C PHE A 368 -5.14 3.11 12.99
N PRO A 369 -4.70 2.70 11.80
CA PRO A 369 -5.11 1.43 11.21
C PRO A 369 -4.20 0.26 11.60
N PHE A 370 -3.48 0.33 12.72
CA PHE A 370 -2.58 -0.73 13.18
C PHE A 370 -2.77 -0.99 14.68
N GLY A 371 -2.60 -2.25 15.07
CA GLY A 371 -2.63 -2.73 16.44
C GLY A 371 -1.73 -3.96 16.59
N PRO A 372 -1.86 -4.73 17.68
CA PRO A 372 -0.92 -5.79 17.98
C PRO A 372 -0.79 -6.88 16.91
N ALA A 373 0.44 -7.33 16.66
CA ALA A 373 0.72 -8.38 15.68
C ALA A 373 0.81 -9.76 16.35
N PRO A 374 0.24 -10.83 15.76
CA PRO A 374 0.30 -12.17 16.35
C PRO A 374 1.73 -12.74 16.27
N GLU A 375 2.34 -13.04 17.41
CA GLU A 375 3.75 -13.48 17.50
C GLU A 375 4.05 -14.75 16.66
N ASP A 376 3.06 -15.62 16.49
CA ASP A 376 3.14 -16.87 15.72
C ASP A 376 2.90 -16.72 14.20
N GLY A 377 2.64 -15.49 13.73
CA GLY A 377 2.32 -15.21 12.32
C GLY A 377 0.96 -15.77 11.88
N SER A 378 0.02 -16.00 12.80
CA SER A 378 -1.35 -16.47 12.50
C SER A 378 -2.27 -15.43 11.85
N TRP A 379 -1.75 -14.28 11.40
CA TRP A 379 -2.52 -13.17 10.83
C TRP A 379 -3.47 -13.59 9.70
N LYS A 380 -3.09 -14.56 8.84
CA LYS A 380 -3.98 -15.09 7.77
C LYS A 380 -5.28 -15.67 8.35
N SER A 381 -5.19 -16.42 9.46
CA SER A 381 -6.35 -17.00 10.15
C SER A 381 -7.13 -15.95 10.94
N THR A 382 -6.46 -15.06 11.66
CA THR A 382 -7.09 -14.13 12.61
C THR A 382 -7.63 -12.84 11.98
N PHE A 383 -7.17 -12.48 10.78
CA PHE A 383 -7.62 -11.27 10.09
C PHE A 383 -9.11 -11.28 9.74
N ASP A 384 -9.84 -10.20 9.99
CA ASP A 384 -11.18 -9.95 9.47
C ASP A 384 -11.28 -8.51 8.96
N PHE A 385 -11.63 -8.32 7.68
CA PHE A 385 -11.58 -6.99 7.06
C PHE A 385 -12.61 -6.03 7.67
N ALA A 386 -13.77 -6.52 8.11
CA ALA A 386 -14.82 -5.64 8.63
C ALA A 386 -14.46 -5.02 10.00
N SER A 387 -13.66 -5.70 10.82
CA SER A 387 -13.24 -5.25 12.16
C SER A 387 -11.80 -4.74 12.24
N ALA A 388 -10.89 -5.28 11.42
CA ALA A 388 -9.48 -4.89 11.39
C ALA A 388 -9.21 -3.53 10.73
N VAL A 389 -10.11 -3.07 9.87
CA VAL A 389 -9.85 -1.99 8.92
C VAL A 389 -10.75 -0.80 9.22
N PRO A 390 -10.22 0.33 9.74
CA PRO A 390 -11.02 1.53 9.91
C PRO A 390 -11.57 2.03 8.56
N PRO A 391 -12.84 2.50 8.49
CA PRO A 391 -13.38 3.12 7.30
C PRO A 391 -12.46 4.24 6.78
N ALA A 392 -12.16 4.22 5.49
CA ALA A 392 -11.21 5.10 4.82
C ALA A 392 -11.94 5.89 3.72
N LYS A 393 -12.10 7.19 3.92
CA LYS A 393 -12.97 8.07 3.14
C LYS A 393 -12.13 9.09 2.36
N LEU A 394 -12.60 9.49 1.18
CA LEU A 394 -12.00 10.62 0.46
C LEU A 394 -12.53 11.91 1.06
N VAL A 395 -11.64 12.73 1.64
CA VAL A 395 -11.98 14.01 2.27
C VAL A 395 -11.22 15.16 1.61
N ARG A 396 -11.82 16.35 1.67
CA ARG A 396 -11.20 17.61 1.28
C ARG A 396 -11.18 18.56 2.47
N TRP A 397 -10.01 19.05 2.83
CA TRP A 397 -9.85 20.13 3.80
C TRP A 397 -9.64 21.46 3.10
N LYS A 398 -10.32 22.50 3.59
CA LYS A 398 -10.08 23.91 3.23
C LYS A 398 -9.50 24.61 4.47
N ILE A 399 -8.28 25.10 4.36
CA ILE A 399 -7.49 25.65 5.47
C ILE A 399 -7.16 27.11 5.17
N SER A 400 -7.75 28.01 5.96
CA SER A 400 -7.49 29.45 5.89
C SER A 400 -6.33 29.86 6.81
N SER A 401 -6.17 31.16 7.08
CA SER A 401 -5.22 31.64 8.08
C SER A 401 -5.62 31.25 9.51
N SER A 402 -6.91 31.03 9.79
CA SER A 402 -7.46 30.88 11.16
C SER A 402 -8.42 29.69 11.35
N SER A 403 -8.81 28.99 10.28
CA SER A 403 -9.82 27.93 10.33
C SER A 403 -9.52 26.75 9.40
N VAL A 404 -9.96 25.57 9.79
CA VAL A 404 -10.00 24.36 8.96
C VAL A 404 -11.45 23.93 8.81
N GLN A 405 -11.88 23.67 7.58
CA GLN A 405 -13.17 23.09 7.23
C GLN A 405 -12.94 21.74 6.54
N LYS A 406 -13.78 20.74 6.83
CA LYS A 406 -13.73 19.40 6.23
C LYS A 406 -15.00 19.11 5.43
N GLU A 407 -14.82 18.62 4.22
CA GLU A 407 -15.82 18.06 3.32
C GLU A 407 -15.53 16.56 3.13
N ILE A 408 -16.55 15.72 3.16
CA ILE A 408 -16.45 14.32 2.72
C ILE A 408 -16.81 14.32 1.23
N VAL A 409 -15.86 13.95 0.38
CA VAL A 409 -16.04 13.92 -1.08
C VAL A 409 -16.63 12.58 -1.51
N ASP A 410 -16.17 11.47 -0.93
CA ASP A 410 -16.80 10.15 -1.05
C ASP A 410 -16.64 9.38 0.26
N SER A 411 -17.75 8.83 0.76
CA SER A 411 -17.81 8.02 1.98
C SER A 411 -17.44 6.54 1.76
N ALA A 412 -17.39 6.07 0.51
CA ALA A 412 -17.07 4.69 0.19
C ALA A 412 -15.63 4.35 0.57
N PHE A 413 -15.41 3.13 1.09
CA PHE A 413 -14.09 2.66 1.49
C PHE A 413 -13.14 2.58 0.29
N GLN A 414 -12.06 3.36 0.34
CA GLN A 414 -11.14 3.51 -0.79
C GLN A 414 -9.74 3.96 -0.38
N GLY A 415 -8.80 3.86 -1.33
CA GLY A 415 -7.55 4.59 -1.29
C GLY A 415 -6.63 4.24 -2.46
N PHE A 416 -5.32 4.24 -2.19
CA PHE A 416 -4.28 4.30 -3.23
C PHE A 416 -4.53 5.40 -4.26
N PRO A 417 -4.67 6.66 -3.83
CA PRO A 417 -4.97 7.75 -4.74
C PRO A 417 -3.81 8.00 -5.71
N THR A 418 -4.16 8.25 -6.97
CA THR A 418 -3.29 8.77 -8.01
C THR A 418 -4.00 9.92 -8.74
N ILE A 419 -3.20 10.80 -9.33
CA ILE A 419 -3.60 11.96 -10.14
C ILE A 419 -2.63 12.02 -11.33
N ASN A 420 -2.92 12.85 -12.32
CA ASN A 420 -1.89 13.22 -13.29
C ASN A 420 -0.72 13.92 -12.55
N PRO A 421 0.53 13.42 -12.64
CA PRO A 421 1.65 13.96 -11.87
C PRO A 421 1.95 15.43 -12.20
N TYR A 422 1.62 15.90 -13.40
CA TYR A 422 1.84 17.28 -13.83
C TYR A 422 0.91 18.30 -13.17
N VAL A 423 -0.15 17.86 -12.47
CA VAL A 423 -0.99 18.74 -11.62
C VAL A 423 -0.71 18.60 -10.11
N SER A 424 0.41 17.99 -9.73
CA SER A 424 0.84 17.98 -8.32
C SER A 424 1.17 19.39 -7.81
N SER A 425 0.83 19.68 -6.55
CA SER A 425 0.95 21.00 -5.88
C SER A 425 0.02 22.12 -6.38
N VAL A 426 -0.75 21.85 -7.44
CA VAL A 426 -1.70 22.79 -8.07
C VAL A 426 -3.11 22.21 -8.10
N ARG A 427 -4.08 23.01 -8.55
CA ARG A 427 -5.48 22.59 -8.61
C ARG A 427 -5.65 21.48 -9.65
N HIS A 428 -5.91 20.26 -9.18
CA HIS A 428 -6.39 19.14 -10.00
C HIS A 428 -7.92 19.11 -10.10
N GLN A 429 -8.43 18.50 -11.15
CA GLN A 429 -9.83 18.27 -11.48
C GLN A 429 -10.24 16.80 -11.36
N PHE A 430 -9.30 15.85 -11.45
CA PHE A 430 -9.55 14.42 -11.42
C PHE A 430 -8.64 13.70 -10.42
N ALA A 431 -9.20 12.70 -9.74
CA ALA A 431 -8.44 11.78 -8.88
C ALA A 431 -8.92 10.35 -9.08
N TYR A 432 -8.02 9.38 -8.96
CA TYR A 432 -8.32 7.97 -9.19
C TYR A 432 -7.94 7.14 -7.97
N THR A 433 -8.81 6.22 -7.56
CA THR A 433 -8.61 5.36 -6.38
C THR A 433 -8.94 3.91 -6.69
N ALA A 434 -8.43 3.01 -5.85
CA ALA A 434 -8.95 1.65 -5.73
C ALA A 434 -9.92 1.60 -4.53
N ALA A 435 -11.11 1.03 -4.72
CA ALA A 435 -12.19 1.01 -3.73
C ALA A 435 -12.83 -0.38 -3.61
N SER A 436 -13.60 -0.62 -2.56
CA SER A 436 -14.53 -1.74 -2.51
C SER A 436 -15.86 -1.41 -3.22
N GLN A 437 -16.60 -2.44 -3.64
CA GLN A 437 -17.94 -2.27 -4.25
C GLN A 437 -19.03 -1.82 -3.26
N GLY A 438 -18.72 -1.77 -1.96
CA GLY A 438 -19.63 -1.32 -0.89
C GLY A 438 -19.02 -0.23 0.00
N GLN A 439 -19.84 0.28 0.91
CA GLN A 439 -19.43 1.30 1.90
C GLN A 439 -18.56 0.71 3.03
N SER A 440 -18.78 -0.56 3.39
CA SER A 440 -18.00 -1.25 4.42
C SER A 440 -16.56 -1.50 3.95
N PRO A 441 -15.58 -1.52 4.87
CA PRO A 441 -14.23 -1.98 4.59
C PRO A 441 -14.26 -3.39 3.96
N ALA A 442 -13.71 -3.51 2.75
CA ALA A 442 -13.47 -4.78 2.07
C ALA A 442 -12.25 -4.64 1.13
N PRO A 443 -11.65 -5.75 0.69
CA PRO A 443 -10.56 -5.72 -0.28
C PRO A 443 -10.90 -4.91 -1.54
N PRO A 444 -9.97 -4.11 -2.08
CA PRO A 444 -10.24 -3.30 -3.27
C PRO A 444 -10.63 -4.17 -4.47
N SER A 445 -11.78 -3.84 -5.05
CA SER A 445 -12.47 -4.60 -6.11
C SER A 445 -13.13 -3.66 -7.15
N CYS A 446 -12.74 -2.38 -7.13
CA CYS A 446 -13.13 -1.32 -8.07
C CYS A 446 -11.93 -0.44 -8.41
N ILE A 447 -11.88 0.08 -9.63
CA ILE A 447 -11.15 1.33 -9.94
C ILE A 447 -12.18 2.45 -10.06
N VAL A 448 -11.91 3.59 -9.43
CA VAL A 448 -12.82 4.74 -9.36
C VAL A 448 -12.13 5.98 -9.92
N LYS A 449 -12.85 6.77 -10.70
CA LYS A 449 -12.53 8.14 -11.10
C LYS A 449 -13.47 9.08 -10.35
N HIS A 450 -12.88 10.06 -9.67
CA HIS A 450 -13.56 11.18 -9.03
C HIS A 450 -13.31 12.44 -9.83
N THR A 451 -14.35 13.23 -10.02
CA THR A 451 -14.23 14.63 -10.47
C THR A 451 -14.27 15.57 -9.27
N ARG A 452 -13.69 16.76 -9.43
CA ARG A 452 -13.64 17.83 -8.41
C ARG A 452 -15.01 18.17 -7.82
N ASP A 453 -16.03 18.21 -8.67
CA ASP A 453 -17.42 18.57 -8.40
C ASP A 453 -18.25 17.40 -7.84
N GLY A 454 -17.65 16.22 -7.65
CA GLY A 454 -18.24 15.09 -6.92
C GLY A 454 -18.87 14.00 -7.80
N GLU A 455 -18.64 14.01 -9.12
CA GLU A 455 -19.00 12.86 -9.94
C GLU A 455 -18.07 11.67 -9.62
N ARG A 456 -18.67 10.49 -9.47
CA ARG A 456 -17.99 9.24 -9.16
C ARG A 456 -18.30 8.20 -10.24
N LYS A 457 -17.32 7.89 -11.08
CA LYS A 457 -17.38 6.85 -12.11
C LYS A 457 -16.52 5.66 -11.69
N SER A 458 -16.99 4.42 -11.87
CA SER A 458 -16.22 3.25 -11.42
C SER A 458 -16.43 2.02 -12.28
N PHE A 459 -15.35 1.25 -12.46
CA PHE A 459 -15.39 -0.10 -12.99
C PHE A 459 -15.29 -1.10 -11.85
N ASN A 460 -16.25 -2.02 -11.77
CA ASN A 460 -16.36 -3.05 -10.75
C ASN A 460 -15.78 -4.37 -11.29
N LEU A 461 -14.92 -5.02 -10.51
CA LEU A 461 -14.41 -6.36 -10.84
C LEU A 461 -15.44 -7.47 -10.55
N GLY A 462 -15.18 -8.67 -11.07
CA GLY A 462 -15.98 -9.86 -10.75
C GLY A 462 -15.82 -10.33 -9.30
N ALA A 463 -16.69 -11.24 -8.86
CA ALA A 463 -16.55 -11.88 -7.55
C ALA A 463 -15.23 -12.66 -7.45
N GLY A 464 -14.50 -12.51 -6.34
CA GLY A 464 -13.18 -13.11 -6.15
C GLY A 464 -12.04 -12.44 -6.92
N GLN A 465 -12.28 -11.28 -7.54
CA GLN A 465 -11.26 -10.48 -8.22
C GLN A 465 -10.92 -9.21 -7.42
N TYR A 466 -9.63 -8.90 -7.31
CA TYR A 466 -9.10 -7.83 -6.46
C TYR A 466 -8.07 -6.99 -7.18
N CYS A 467 -8.10 -5.68 -7.03
CA CYS A 467 -7.15 -4.77 -7.69
C CYS A 467 -6.12 -4.15 -6.73
N SER A 468 -4.95 -3.88 -7.28
CA SER A 468 -3.99 -2.94 -6.72
C SER A 468 -4.47 -1.48 -6.89
N GLY A 469 -3.76 -0.52 -6.28
CA GLY A 469 -3.94 0.90 -6.60
C GLY A 469 -3.65 1.21 -8.06
N PRO A 470 -4.45 2.06 -8.74
CA PRO A 470 -4.11 2.56 -10.07
C PRO A 470 -2.86 3.44 -10.03
N ILE A 471 -2.09 3.42 -11.11
CA ILE A 471 -1.03 4.40 -11.42
C ILE A 471 -1.45 5.13 -12.70
N PHE A 472 -1.49 6.46 -12.66
CA PHE A 472 -1.73 7.27 -13.85
C PHE A 472 -0.47 7.35 -14.73
N ALA A 473 -0.63 7.09 -16.02
CA ALA A 473 0.36 7.28 -17.06
C ALA A 473 -0.18 8.31 -18.07
N PRO A 474 0.40 9.52 -18.17
CA PRO A 474 0.00 10.52 -19.16
C PRO A 474 0.10 9.97 -20.59
N ARG A 475 -0.81 10.38 -21.48
CA ARG A 475 -0.63 10.16 -22.91
C ARG A 475 0.51 11.04 -23.41
N VAL A 476 1.37 10.49 -24.27
CA VAL A 476 2.36 11.29 -25.02
C VAL A 476 1.62 12.33 -25.87
N GLY A 477 1.79 13.62 -25.53
CA GLY A 477 1.09 14.72 -26.20
C GLY A 477 -0.37 14.91 -25.80
N GLY A 478 -0.81 14.37 -24.66
CA GLY A 478 -2.20 14.49 -24.19
C GLY A 478 -2.64 15.94 -23.89
N GLU A 479 -3.92 16.22 -24.13
CA GLU A 479 -4.47 17.61 -24.13
C GLU A 479 -5.25 17.98 -22.85
N SER A 480 -5.74 16.99 -22.08
CA SER A 480 -6.49 17.21 -20.82
C SER A 480 -5.81 16.55 -19.62
N GLU A 481 -6.18 16.99 -18.42
CA GLU A 481 -5.63 16.44 -17.16
C GLU A 481 -5.85 14.92 -17.03
N ASP A 482 -6.97 14.40 -17.52
CA ASP A 482 -7.34 13.00 -17.55
C ASP A 482 -6.98 12.26 -18.85
N ASP A 483 -6.26 12.89 -19.79
CA ASP A 483 -5.85 12.25 -21.03
C ASP A 483 -4.62 11.35 -20.81
N GLY A 484 -4.90 10.06 -20.65
CA GLY A 484 -3.90 9.05 -20.37
C GLY A 484 -4.52 7.72 -19.95
N TYR A 485 -3.75 6.97 -19.19
CA TYR A 485 -4.04 5.59 -18.85
C TYR A 485 -3.96 5.34 -17.35
N LEU A 486 -4.78 4.42 -16.85
CA LEU A 486 -4.61 3.86 -15.50
C LEU A 486 -4.10 2.44 -15.62
N LEU A 487 -2.97 2.15 -14.97
CA LEU A 487 -2.42 0.81 -14.87
C LEU A 487 -2.67 0.23 -13.47
N SER A 488 -3.32 -0.93 -13.40
CA SER A 488 -3.53 -1.65 -12.12
C SER A 488 -3.41 -3.16 -12.31
N LEU A 489 -2.72 -3.82 -11.38
CA LEU A 489 -2.76 -5.27 -11.29
C LEU A 489 -4.11 -5.74 -10.74
N MET A 490 -4.62 -6.85 -11.26
CA MET A 490 -5.81 -7.54 -10.78
C MET A 490 -5.49 -9.02 -10.51
N PHE A 491 -5.81 -9.52 -9.32
CA PHE A 491 -5.69 -10.92 -8.94
C PHE A 491 -7.07 -11.58 -8.96
N ASP A 492 -7.21 -12.66 -9.73
CA ASP A 492 -8.42 -13.47 -9.85
C ASP A 492 -8.24 -14.76 -9.05
N ALA A 493 -8.85 -14.80 -7.86
CA ALA A 493 -8.77 -15.97 -6.98
C ALA A 493 -9.41 -17.22 -7.59
N ASN A 494 -10.35 -17.07 -8.52
CA ASN A 494 -11.00 -18.21 -9.19
C ASN A 494 -10.08 -18.91 -10.19
N LYS A 495 -8.99 -18.25 -10.61
CA LYS A 495 -8.02 -18.74 -11.60
C LYS A 495 -6.60 -18.87 -11.06
N ASP A 496 -6.39 -18.48 -9.80
CA ASP A 496 -5.08 -18.28 -9.18
C ASP A 496 -4.07 -17.52 -10.07
N ASN A 497 -4.51 -16.39 -10.60
CA ASN A 497 -3.77 -15.69 -11.65
C ASN A 497 -3.81 -14.17 -11.48
N THR A 498 -2.74 -13.50 -11.90
CA THR A 498 -2.68 -12.04 -11.91
C THR A 498 -2.70 -11.53 -13.35
N TYR A 499 -3.34 -10.39 -13.54
CA TYR A 499 -3.45 -9.65 -14.80
C TYR A 499 -2.94 -8.22 -14.61
N LEU A 500 -2.41 -7.60 -15.66
CA LEU A 500 -2.26 -6.14 -15.72
C LEU A 500 -3.41 -5.55 -16.54
N MET A 501 -4.15 -4.63 -15.92
CA MET A 501 -5.29 -3.92 -16.50
C MET A 501 -4.83 -2.53 -16.93
N ILE A 502 -5.10 -2.15 -18.18
CA ILE A 502 -4.84 -0.82 -18.75
C ILE A 502 -6.20 -0.21 -19.08
N PHE A 503 -6.59 0.85 -18.37
CA PHE A 503 -7.84 1.59 -18.59
C PHE A 503 -7.57 2.91 -19.30
N ASN A 504 -8.52 3.39 -20.10
CA ASN A 504 -8.56 4.79 -20.53
C ASN A 504 -8.99 5.67 -19.35
N ALA A 505 -8.14 6.62 -18.94
CA ALA A 505 -8.39 7.46 -17.77
C ALA A 505 -9.52 8.51 -17.97
N LEU A 506 -9.94 8.75 -19.21
CA LEU A 506 -11.14 9.54 -19.55
C LEU A 506 -12.43 8.81 -19.11
N ARG A 507 -12.51 7.49 -19.33
CA ARG A 507 -13.73 6.66 -19.22
C ARG A 507 -13.46 5.32 -18.53
N VAL A 508 -13.14 5.37 -17.25
CA VAL A 508 -12.83 4.16 -16.46
C VAL A 508 -13.99 3.15 -16.47
N GLU A 509 -15.23 3.63 -16.53
CA GLU A 509 -16.46 2.85 -16.51
C GLU A 509 -16.63 1.90 -17.72
N GLU A 510 -15.96 2.18 -18.84
CA GLU A 510 -15.97 1.31 -20.03
C GLU A 510 -15.09 0.05 -19.84
N GLY A 511 -14.25 0.02 -18.80
CA GLY A 511 -13.36 -1.09 -18.48
C GLY A 511 -11.96 -0.96 -19.09
N PRO A 512 -11.15 -2.03 -19.04
CA PRO A 512 -9.80 -2.01 -19.59
C PRO A 512 -9.81 -1.97 -21.13
N THR A 513 -8.99 -1.11 -21.73
CA THR A 513 -8.66 -1.16 -23.16
C THR A 513 -7.75 -2.35 -23.48
N CYS A 514 -6.95 -2.79 -22.51
CA CYS A 514 -6.18 -4.03 -22.56
C CYS A 514 -6.09 -4.69 -21.19
N LYS A 515 -6.26 -6.01 -21.16
CA LYS A 515 -6.05 -6.87 -20.00
C LYS A 515 -5.02 -7.93 -20.37
N ILE A 516 -3.85 -7.85 -19.75
CA ILE A 516 -2.69 -8.68 -20.02
C ILE A 516 -2.62 -9.79 -18.96
N ASP A 517 -2.76 -11.03 -19.40
CA ASP A 517 -2.66 -12.25 -18.59
C ASP A 517 -1.18 -12.59 -18.33
N LEU A 518 -0.76 -12.63 -17.06
CA LEU A 518 0.63 -12.92 -16.70
C LEU A 518 0.95 -14.43 -16.70
N LYS A 519 -0.06 -15.28 -16.91
CA LYS A 519 -0.02 -16.76 -16.84
C LYS A 519 0.53 -17.30 -15.51
N ARG A 520 0.50 -16.48 -14.45
CA ARG A 520 0.93 -16.80 -13.09
C ARG A 520 0.36 -15.79 -12.09
N ARG A 521 0.17 -16.23 -10.85
CA ARG A 521 -0.02 -15.35 -9.71
C ARG A 521 1.24 -14.51 -9.46
N MET A 522 1.06 -13.19 -9.36
CA MET A 522 2.04 -12.24 -8.82
C MET A 522 1.37 -11.40 -7.72
N PRO A 523 2.06 -11.07 -6.60
CA PRO A 523 1.51 -10.17 -5.60
C PRO A 523 1.04 -8.84 -6.21
N LEU A 524 -0.10 -8.32 -5.74
CA LEU A 524 -0.67 -7.04 -6.21
C LEU A 524 0.21 -5.82 -5.90
N GLY A 525 1.18 -5.99 -4.99
CA GLY A 525 2.06 -4.93 -4.53
C GLY A 525 1.37 -3.87 -3.67
N LEU A 526 2.11 -2.81 -3.40
CA LEU A 526 1.68 -1.62 -2.69
C LEU A 526 1.71 -0.44 -3.70
N TYR A 527 2.73 0.41 -3.63
CA TYR A 527 2.89 1.57 -4.51
C TYR A 527 3.89 1.33 -5.65
N GLY A 528 3.95 2.29 -6.56
CA GLY A 528 4.80 2.27 -7.74
C GLY A 528 4.85 3.65 -8.42
N CYS A 529 5.44 3.70 -9.61
CA CYS A 529 5.45 4.88 -10.47
C CYS A 529 5.33 4.49 -11.95
N TRP A 530 4.89 5.46 -12.77
CA TRP A 530 5.06 5.43 -14.21
C TRP A 530 6.33 6.20 -14.58
N ALA A 531 7.24 5.55 -15.31
CA ALA A 531 8.41 6.16 -15.89
C ALA A 531 8.14 6.42 -17.38
N GLU A 532 7.63 7.62 -17.68
CA GLU A 532 7.30 8.07 -19.03
C GLU A 532 8.51 8.00 -19.97
N GLY A 533 8.31 7.43 -21.16
CA GLY A 533 9.37 7.25 -22.16
C GLY A 533 10.49 6.27 -21.80
N PHE A 534 10.60 5.79 -20.55
CA PHE A 534 11.67 4.89 -20.15
C PHE A 534 11.48 3.47 -20.70
N VAL A 535 12.19 3.15 -21.78
CA VAL A 535 12.23 1.85 -22.44
C VAL A 535 13.69 1.37 -22.49
N PRO A 536 14.15 0.50 -21.57
CA PRO A 536 15.53 0.04 -21.52
C PRO A 536 15.89 -0.86 -22.71
N SER A 537 17.09 -0.70 -23.27
CA SER A 537 17.59 -1.54 -24.36
C SER A 537 18.10 -2.90 -23.88
N SER A 538 18.21 -3.86 -24.79
CA SER A 538 18.81 -5.18 -24.49
C SER A 538 20.26 -5.11 -23.99
N GLU A 539 21.01 -4.06 -24.33
CA GLU A 539 22.34 -3.80 -23.77
C GLU A 539 22.29 -3.31 -22.32
N ASP A 540 21.29 -2.50 -21.96
CA ASP A 540 21.16 -2.01 -20.57
C ASP A 540 20.83 -3.16 -19.62
N TYR A 541 19.99 -4.11 -20.05
CA TYR A 541 19.79 -5.37 -19.32
C TYR A 541 21.08 -6.17 -19.10
N LYS A 542 21.96 -6.25 -20.12
CA LYS A 542 23.26 -6.94 -20.00
C LYS A 542 24.18 -6.19 -19.04
N LYS A 543 24.29 -4.86 -19.14
CA LYS A 543 25.09 -4.02 -18.25
C LYS A 543 24.65 -4.17 -16.80
N GLY A 544 23.35 -4.07 -16.51
CA GLY A 544 22.81 -4.24 -15.15
C GLY A 544 23.12 -5.62 -14.57
N LYS A 545 22.97 -6.68 -15.38
CA LYS A 545 23.34 -8.06 -14.98
C LYS A 545 24.85 -8.23 -14.73
N LEU A 546 25.69 -7.64 -15.59
CA LEU A 546 27.15 -7.68 -15.44
C LEU A 546 27.59 -6.95 -14.17
N ALA A 547 27.08 -5.73 -13.95
CA ALA A 547 27.37 -4.93 -12.75
C ALA A 547 27.02 -5.70 -11.47
N ALA A 548 25.81 -6.26 -11.40
CA ALA A 548 25.37 -7.08 -10.27
C ALA A 548 26.29 -8.27 -10.00
N ALA A 549 26.74 -8.98 -11.04
CA ALA A 549 27.63 -10.12 -10.91
C ALA A 549 29.05 -9.75 -10.43
N PHE A 550 29.48 -8.50 -10.58
CA PHE A 550 30.70 -8.00 -9.93
C PHE A 550 30.43 -7.65 -8.46
N THR A 551 29.35 -6.92 -8.16
CA THR A 551 29.00 -6.56 -6.77
C THR A 551 28.76 -7.81 -5.90
N GLU A 552 28.07 -8.83 -6.42
CA GLU A 552 27.85 -10.10 -5.71
C GLU A 552 29.16 -10.87 -5.42
N LYS A 553 30.24 -10.65 -6.18
CA LYS A 553 31.56 -11.22 -5.85
C LYS A 553 32.20 -10.52 -4.66
N ASP A 554 32.16 -9.18 -4.61
CA ASP A 554 32.68 -8.42 -3.48
C ASP A 554 31.92 -8.78 -2.18
N TRP A 555 30.59 -8.95 -2.25
CA TRP A 555 29.80 -9.48 -1.12
C TRP A 555 30.20 -10.90 -0.69
N ASN A 556 30.70 -11.73 -1.60
CA ASN A 556 31.23 -13.06 -1.28
C ASN A 556 32.66 -13.01 -0.74
N GLU A 557 33.50 -12.05 -1.12
CA GLU A 557 34.82 -11.86 -0.50
C GLU A 557 34.72 -11.35 0.95
N VAL A 558 33.72 -10.51 1.26
CA VAL A 558 33.39 -10.12 2.64
C VAL A 558 33.02 -11.34 3.52
N LYS A 559 32.54 -12.46 2.93
CA LYS A 559 32.27 -13.70 3.69
C LYS A 559 33.53 -14.38 4.23
N GLY A 560 34.73 -14.03 3.75
CA GLY A 560 35.99 -14.55 4.26
C GLY A 560 36.27 -14.19 5.73
N GLY A 561 35.64 -13.14 6.27
CA GLY A 561 35.87 -12.65 7.63
C GLY A 561 35.04 -13.30 8.74
N LEU A 562 34.07 -14.17 8.42
CA LEU A 562 33.11 -14.73 9.39
C LEU A 562 33.43 -16.18 9.84
N GLY A 563 34.62 -16.70 9.53
CA GLY A 563 35.07 -18.04 9.92
C GLY A 563 35.54 -18.22 11.37
N LEU A 564 35.25 -17.26 12.27
CA LEU A 564 35.67 -17.25 13.68
C LEU A 564 34.60 -16.62 14.59
N LEU A 565 33.49 -17.33 14.80
CA LEU A 565 32.56 -17.15 15.93
C LEU A 565 31.92 -18.49 16.29
#